data_AF-A0A7K4CFK8-F1
#
_entry.id   AF-A0A7K4CFK8-F1
#
_cell.length_a   1.000
_cell.length_b   1.000
_cell.length_c   1.000
_cell.angle_alpha   90.00
_cell.angle_beta   90.00
_cell.angle_gamma   90.00
#
_symmetry.space_group_name_H-M   'P 1'
#
loop_
_entity.id
_entity.type
_entity.pdbx_description
1 polymer ?
#
loop_
_entity_poly.entity_id
_entity_poly.type
_entity_poly.pdbx_seq_one_letter_code
_entity_poly.pdbx_strand_id
1 'polypeptide(L)'
;MEPDTNYPQSNPVPPGKKNPFISLILSLVPGLGQVYNGEPLRGVAFLLGVFLSAGICIFGFFGGLDFALLEIAIYLVVVTLIIWAGAAADAFIRAGRMNAGELPLTPANGWHMLLFLVGAIILAGIIFVVALLQFLIFAGEAMGSYAGMHAERHLNITVRAERVGSQVLITNVGGEPSGLEQYGVWINGVYQDQQLDATPGSTLLVNASGRNDTVKVRGCWISGSCQTFLNTVV
;
A
#
# COMPACT_ATOMS: atom_id res chain seq x y z
N MET A 1 -29.83 -62.62 -34.86
CA MET A 1 -29.61 -61.26 -34.35
C MET A 1 -29.03 -61.42 -32.97
N GLU A 2 -27.71 -61.29 -32.86
CA GLU A 2 -27.05 -61.22 -31.56
C GLU A 2 -27.42 -59.88 -30.91
N PRO A 3 -27.78 -59.86 -29.61
CA PRO A 3 -28.02 -58.61 -28.92
C PRO A 3 -26.68 -57.86 -28.81
N ASP A 4 -26.67 -56.62 -29.29
CA ASP A 4 -25.50 -55.74 -29.28
C ASP A 4 -25.16 -55.37 -27.82
N THR A 5 -24.31 -56.18 -27.17
CA THR A 5 -23.86 -55.95 -25.78
C THR A 5 -22.79 -54.87 -25.74
N ASN A 6 -23.09 -53.69 -26.26
CA ASN A 6 -22.26 -52.51 -26.06
C ASN A 6 -22.69 -51.82 -24.75
N TYR A 7 -22.41 -52.47 -23.61
CA TYR A 7 -22.41 -51.75 -22.35
C TYR A 7 -21.24 -50.76 -22.41
N PRO A 8 -21.49 -49.44 -22.25
CA PRO A 8 -20.40 -48.49 -22.12
C PRO A 8 -19.53 -48.98 -20.96
N GLN A 9 -18.26 -49.30 -21.26
CA GLN A 9 -17.28 -49.72 -20.27
C GLN A 9 -17.35 -48.72 -19.12
N SER A 10 -17.91 -49.16 -17.98
CA SER A 10 -18.03 -48.28 -16.83
C SER A 10 -16.61 -47.97 -16.38
N ASN A 11 -16.25 -46.69 -16.46
CA ASN A 11 -15.03 -46.20 -15.83
C ASN A 11 -14.96 -46.78 -14.40
N PRO A 12 -13.79 -47.24 -13.93
CA PRO A 12 -13.66 -47.83 -12.61
C PRO A 12 -14.36 -46.96 -11.57
N VAL A 13 -15.35 -47.51 -10.87
CA VAL A 13 -16.10 -46.79 -9.83
C VAL A 13 -15.07 -46.27 -8.82
N PRO A 14 -14.94 -44.94 -8.63
CA PRO A 14 -13.98 -44.40 -7.69
C PRO A 14 -14.22 -44.98 -6.30
N PRO A 15 -13.17 -45.36 -5.57
CA PRO A 15 -13.33 -45.90 -4.24
C PRO A 15 -13.91 -44.82 -3.31
N GLY A 16 -15.09 -45.12 -2.75
CA GLY A 16 -15.58 -44.57 -1.49
C GLY A 16 -16.23 -43.18 -1.51
N LYS A 17 -17.06 -42.96 -0.48
CA LYS A 17 -17.59 -41.65 -0.09
C LYS A 17 -16.44 -40.67 0.16
N LYS A 18 -16.60 -39.41 -0.25
CA LYS A 18 -15.70 -38.31 0.11
C LYS A 18 -15.88 -37.97 1.58
N ASN A 19 -14.83 -37.53 2.28
CA ASN A 19 -14.97 -36.95 3.61
C ASN A 19 -15.09 -35.42 3.50
N PRO A 20 -16.26 -34.80 3.80
CA PRO A 20 -16.44 -33.35 3.71
C PRO A 20 -15.52 -32.56 4.63
N PHE A 21 -15.21 -33.09 5.82
CA PHE A 21 -14.31 -32.44 6.77
C PHE A 21 -12.87 -32.42 6.27
N ILE A 22 -12.41 -33.48 5.58
CA ILE A 22 -11.09 -33.48 4.93
C ILE A 22 -11.06 -32.42 3.83
N SER A 23 -12.13 -32.31 3.02
CA SER A 23 -12.24 -31.28 1.98
C SER A 23 -12.19 -29.86 2.57
N LEU A 24 -12.84 -29.65 3.72
CA LEU A 24 -12.79 -28.39 4.46
C LEU A 24 -11.39 -28.06 4.98
N ILE A 25 -10.71 -29.01 5.63
CA ILE A 25 -9.34 -28.81 6.15
C ILE A 25 -8.37 -28.53 5.00
N LEU A 26 -8.48 -29.26 3.89
CA LEU A 26 -7.66 -29.02 2.71
C LEU A 26 -7.88 -27.61 2.13
N SER A 27 -9.06 -27.03 2.29
CA SER A 27 -9.37 -25.67 1.82
C SER A 27 -8.65 -24.55 2.60
N LEU A 28 -7.88 -24.88 3.64
CA LEU A 28 -6.87 -23.97 4.20
C LEU A 28 -5.84 -23.56 3.14
N VAL A 29 -5.57 -24.42 2.16
CA VAL A 29 -4.95 -23.99 0.90
C VAL A 29 -6.08 -23.66 -0.07
N PRO A 30 -6.25 -22.38 -0.47
CA PRO A 30 -7.34 -21.98 -1.36
C PRO A 30 -7.43 -22.87 -2.60
N GLY A 31 -8.59 -23.49 -2.82
CA GLY A 31 -8.85 -24.36 -3.97
C GLY A 31 -8.46 -25.84 -3.81
N LEU A 32 -7.69 -26.23 -2.79
CA LEU A 32 -7.21 -27.62 -2.65
C LEU A 32 -8.33 -28.61 -2.27
N GLY A 33 -9.35 -28.15 -1.53
CA GLY A 33 -10.54 -28.96 -1.24
C GLY A 33 -11.33 -29.36 -2.50
N GLN A 34 -11.41 -28.46 -3.48
CA GLN A 34 -12.00 -28.75 -4.79
C GLN A 34 -11.18 -29.77 -5.57
N VAL A 35 -9.84 -29.68 -5.52
CA VAL A 35 -8.97 -30.67 -6.18
C VAL A 35 -9.15 -32.06 -5.53
N TYR A 36 -9.29 -32.14 -4.21
CA TYR A 36 -9.63 -33.38 -3.49
C TYR A 36 -11.00 -33.95 -3.89
N ASN A 37 -11.97 -33.07 -4.13
CA ASN A 37 -13.28 -33.48 -4.63
C ASN A 37 -13.23 -33.99 -6.08
N GLY A 38 -12.09 -33.90 -6.77
CA GLY A 38 -11.89 -34.34 -8.15
C GLY A 38 -12.11 -33.23 -9.18
N GLU A 39 -12.08 -31.97 -8.76
CA GLU A 39 -12.48 -30.81 -9.57
C GLU A 39 -11.37 -29.76 -9.66
N PRO A 40 -10.24 -30.09 -10.33
CA PRO A 40 -9.03 -29.27 -10.30
C PRO A 40 -9.23 -27.87 -10.89
N LEU A 41 -10.03 -27.73 -11.95
CA LEU A 41 -10.29 -26.42 -12.57
C LEU A 41 -10.98 -25.44 -11.61
N ARG A 42 -11.90 -25.94 -10.77
CA ARG A 42 -12.53 -25.10 -9.75
C ARG A 42 -11.54 -24.75 -8.64
N GLY A 43 -10.67 -25.68 -8.27
CA GLY A 43 -9.56 -25.41 -7.37
C GLY A 43 -8.68 -24.27 -7.87
N VAL A 44 -8.28 -24.31 -9.15
CA VAL A 44 -7.49 -23.25 -9.78
C VAL A 44 -8.24 -21.92 -9.80
N ALA A 45 -9.54 -21.92 -10.10
CA ALA A 45 -10.34 -20.69 -10.08
C ALA A 45 -10.36 -20.03 -8.70
N PHE A 46 -10.56 -20.79 -7.63
CA PHE A 46 -10.51 -20.26 -6.26
C PHE A 46 -9.11 -19.83 -5.85
N LEU A 47 -8.07 -20.58 -6.23
CA LEU A 47 -6.67 -20.21 -6.01
C LEU A 47 -6.40 -18.83 -6.62
N LEU A 48 -6.66 -18.68 -7.91
CA LEU A 48 -6.44 -17.42 -8.63
C LEU A 48 -7.29 -16.29 -8.05
N GLY A 49 -8.56 -16.55 -7.71
CA GLY A 49 -9.43 -15.56 -7.08
C GLY A 49 -8.84 -14.99 -5.79
N VAL A 50 -8.39 -15.86 -4.89
CA VAL A 50 -7.79 -15.45 -3.60
C VAL A 50 -6.44 -14.76 -3.79
N PHE A 51 -5.57 -15.30 -4.64
CA PHE A 51 -4.23 -14.73 -4.83
C PHE A 51 -4.24 -13.42 -5.62
N LEU A 52 -5.14 -13.26 -6.59
CA LEU A 52 -5.33 -11.99 -7.30
C LEU A 52 -5.87 -10.90 -6.37
N SER A 53 -6.90 -11.21 -5.57
CA SER A 53 -7.44 -10.23 -4.62
C SER A 53 -6.40 -9.84 -3.57
N ALA A 54 -5.66 -10.81 -3.02
CA ALA A 54 -4.56 -10.56 -2.09
C ALA A 54 -3.43 -9.72 -2.72
N GLY A 55 -3.04 -10.02 -3.98
CA GLY A 55 -2.03 -9.26 -4.70
C GLY A 55 -2.40 -7.79 -4.88
N ILE A 56 -3.66 -7.51 -5.23
CA ILE A 56 -4.18 -6.14 -5.35
C ILE A 56 -4.14 -5.43 -3.98
N CYS A 57 -4.51 -6.12 -2.89
CA CYS A 57 -4.41 -5.54 -1.54
C CYS A 57 -2.97 -5.13 -1.18
N ILE A 58 -2.01 -6.02 -1.40
CA ILE A 58 -0.60 -5.78 -1.11
C ILE A 58 -0.09 -4.59 -1.92
N PHE A 59 -0.43 -4.55 -3.22
CA PHE A 59 -0.06 -3.45 -4.09
C PHE A 59 -0.67 -2.11 -3.62
N GLY A 60 -1.92 -2.11 -3.16
CA GLY A 60 -2.54 -0.91 -2.60
C GLY A 60 -1.88 -0.43 -1.30
N PHE A 61 -1.43 -1.36 -0.44
CA PHE A 61 -0.88 -1.03 0.87
C PHE A 61 0.57 -0.52 0.81
N PHE A 62 1.39 -1.11 -0.06
CA PHE A 62 2.83 -0.83 -0.12
C PHE A 62 3.28 -0.19 -1.44
N GLY A 63 2.39 -0.01 -2.42
CA GLY A 63 2.73 0.53 -3.74
C GLY A 63 2.80 2.06 -3.82
N GLY A 64 2.75 2.78 -2.70
CA GLY A 64 2.85 4.25 -2.67
C GLY A 64 1.65 4.98 -3.29
N LEU A 65 0.49 4.32 -3.34
CA LEU A 65 -0.74 4.89 -3.89
C LEU A 65 -1.38 5.89 -2.92
N ASP A 66 -2.05 6.90 -3.47
CA ASP A 66 -2.77 7.94 -2.71
C ASP A 66 -3.68 7.34 -1.62
N PHE A 67 -3.87 8.07 -0.51
CA PHE A 67 -4.70 7.66 0.63
C PHE A 67 -6.10 7.14 0.26
N ALA A 68 -6.67 7.58 -0.87
CA ALA A 68 -7.94 7.08 -1.40
C ALA A 68 -7.94 5.59 -1.75
N LEU A 69 -6.79 5.04 -2.17
CA LEU A 69 -6.66 3.61 -2.52
C LEU A 69 -6.38 2.72 -1.29
N LEU A 70 -5.94 3.31 -0.17
CA LEU A 70 -5.76 2.59 1.10
C LEU A 70 -7.11 2.14 1.68
N GLU A 71 -8.14 3.00 1.61
CA GLU A 71 -9.51 2.63 2.02
C GLU A 71 -10.01 1.44 1.20
N ILE A 72 -9.79 1.46 -0.12
CA ILE A 72 -10.14 0.36 -1.03
C ILE A 72 -9.38 -0.92 -0.67
N ALA A 73 -8.10 -0.83 -0.32
CA ALA A 73 -7.30 -2.00 0.09
C ALA A 73 -7.89 -2.71 1.32
N ILE A 74 -8.41 -1.97 2.31
CA ILE A 74 -9.06 -2.55 3.49
C ILE A 74 -10.33 -3.32 3.10
N TYR A 75 -11.17 -2.75 2.23
CA TYR A 75 -12.36 -3.47 1.73
C TYR A 75 -11.99 -4.75 0.95
N LEU A 76 -10.89 -4.72 0.19
CA LEU A 76 -10.42 -5.88 -0.56
C LEU A 76 -9.88 -7.01 0.33
N VAL A 77 -9.38 -6.72 1.54
CA VAL A 77 -9.05 -7.76 2.53
C VAL A 77 -10.32 -8.52 2.93
N VAL A 78 -11.41 -7.81 3.19
CA VAL A 78 -12.70 -8.43 3.53
C VAL A 78 -13.20 -9.29 2.36
N VAL A 79 -13.13 -8.77 1.13
CA VAL A 79 -13.48 -9.54 -0.08
C VAL A 79 -12.64 -10.81 -0.21
N THR A 80 -11.32 -10.72 0.03
CA THR A 80 -10.41 -11.87 -0.01
C THR A 80 -10.81 -12.95 1.00
N LEU A 81 -11.13 -12.56 2.24
CA LEU A 81 -11.60 -13.49 3.27
C LEU A 81 -12.94 -14.13 2.92
N ILE A 82 -13.87 -13.36 2.32
CA ILE A 82 -15.15 -13.89 1.86
C ILE A 82 -14.94 -14.92 0.74
N ILE A 83 -14.09 -14.63 -0.25
CA ILE A 83 -13.78 -15.57 -1.34
C ILE A 83 -13.16 -16.85 -0.77
N TRP A 84 -12.23 -16.73 0.18
CA TRP A 84 -11.57 -17.88 0.79
C TRP A 84 -12.53 -18.74 1.64
N ALA A 85 -13.37 -18.10 2.47
CA ALA A 85 -14.41 -18.81 3.22
C ALA A 85 -15.44 -19.46 2.28
N GLY A 86 -15.80 -18.77 1.19
CA GLY A 86 -16.66 -19.29 0.13
C GLY A 86 -16.06 -20.52 -0.57
N ALA A 87 -14.75 -20.51 -0.84
CA ALA A 87 -14.04 -21.66 -1.39
C ALA A 87 -14.08 -22.86 -0.42
N ALA A 88 -13.89 -22.62 0.88
CA ALA A 88 -13.96 -23.67 1.89
C ALA A 88 -15.37 -24.27 2.03
N ALA A 89 -16.40 -23.41 2.03
CA ALA A 89 -17.80 -23.82 2.06
C ALA A 89 -18.19 -24.61 0.79
N ASP A 90 -17.78 -24.15 -0.39
CA ASP A 90 -18.01 -24.85 -1.67
C ASP A 90 -17.41 -26.26 -1.63
N ALA A 91 -16.17 -26.41 -1.16
CA ALA A 91 -15.52 -27.71 -1.05
C ALA A 91 -16.27 -28.67 -0.11
N PHE A 92 -16.67 -28.19 1.07
CA PHE A 92 -17.42 -28.97 2.06
C PHE A 92 -18.79 -29.40 1.54
N ILE A 93 -19.59 -28.45 1.03
CA ILE A 93 -20.95 -28.72 0.54
C ILE A 93 -20.91 -29.73 -0.59
N ARG A 94 -19.97 -29.57 -1.53
CA ARG A 94 -19.92 -30.42 -2.72
C ARG A 94 -19.43 -31.83 -2.43
N ALA A 95 -18.53 -32.01 -1.46
CA ALA A 95 -18.20 -33.33 -0.94
C ALA A 95 -19.45 -34.03 -0.34
N GLY A 96 -20.27 -33.30 0.41
CA GLY A 96 -21.55 -33.80 0.94
C GLY A 96 -22.54 -34.20 -0.15
N ARG A 97 -22.71 -33.34 -1.17
CA ARG A 97 -23.61 -33.58 -2.31
C ARG A 97 -23.17 -34.76 -3.19
N MET A 98 -21.86 -34.96 -3.37
CA MET A 98 -21.31 -36.15 -4.03
C MET A 98 -21.64 -37.43 -3.24
N ASN A 99 -21.57 -37.39 -1.91
CA ASN A 99 -21.93 -38.53 -1.06
C ASN A 99 -23.43 -38.85 -1.06
N ALA A 100 -24.27 -37.82 -1.25
CA ALA A 100 -25.72 -37.95 -1.37
C ALA A 100 -26.15 -38.47 -2.76
N GLY A 101 -25.22 -38.57 -3.73
CA GLY A 101 -25.53 -38.97 -5.10
C GLY A 101 -26.11 -37.84 -5.97
N GLU A 102 -26.15 -36.61 -5.47
CA GLU A 102 -26.61 -35.44 -6.25
C GLU A 102 -25.58 -34.96 -7.28
N LEU A 103 -24.31 -35.26 -7.05
CA LEU A 103 -23.19 -34.92 -7.94
C LEU A 103 -22.39 -36.19 -8.26
N PRO A 104 -21.80 -36.29 -9.46
CA PRO A 104 -20.99 -37.44 -9.83
C PRO A 104 -19.76 -37.52 -8.91
N LEU A 105 -19.54 -38.72 -8.35
CA LEU A 105 -18.31 -39.03 -7.62
C LEU A 105 -17.16 -39.05 -8.62
N THR A 106 -16.26 -38.08 -8.51
CA THR A 106 -15.04 -38.03 -9.32
C THR A 106 -13.85 -38.50 -8.46
N PRO A 107 -12.98 -39.37 -9.00
CA PRO A 107 -11.84 -39.87 -8.26
C PRO A 107 -10.86 -38.72 -7.99
N ALA A 108 -10.36 -38.66 -6.76
CA ALA A 108 -9.24 -37.77 -6.46
C ALA A 108 -8.00 -38.34 -7.13
N ASN A 109 -7.28 -37.53 -7.91
CA ASN A 109 -6.00 -37.93 -8.48
C ASN A 109 -4.89 -37.26 -7.68
N GLY A 110 -4.05 -38.08 -7.03
CA GLY A 110 -2.93 -37.59 -6.23
C GLY A 110 -1.96 -36.70 -7.02
N TRP A 111 -1.79 -36.95 -8.32
CA TRP A 111 -0.95 -36.11 -9.17
C TRP A 111 -1.50 -34.69 -9.34
N HIS A 112 -2.81 -34.53 -9.50
CA HIS A 112 -3.43 -33.20 -9.54
C HIS A 112 -3.28 -32.47 -8.20
N MET A 113 -3.41 -33.19 -7.08
CA MET A 113 -3.20 -32.60 -5.75
C MET A 113 -1.76 -32.15 -5.54
N LEU A 114 -0.78 -32.96 -5.94
CA LEU A 114 0.64 -32.62 -5.85
C LEU A 114 0.99 -31.42 -6.74
N LEU A 115 0.61 -31.44 -8.02
CA LEU A 115 0.87 -30.35 -8.95
C LEU A 115 0.22 -29.04 -8.49
N PHE A 116 -1.02 -29.12 -7.99
CA PHE A 116 -1.72 -27.97 -7.44
C PHE A 116 -0.99 -27.39 -6.22
N LEU A 117 -0.56 -28.25 -5.28
CA LEU A 117 0.15 -27.81 -4.08
C LEU A 117 1.49 -27.14 -4.43
N VAL A 118 2.28 -27.76 -5.32
CA VAL A 118 3.54 -27.17 -5.81
C VAL A 118 3.29 -25.83 -6.50
N GLY A 119 2.29 -25.76 -7.38
CA GLY A 119 1.90 -24.52 -8.05
C GLY A 119 1.46 -23.43 -7.07
N ALA A 120 0.66 -23.78 -6.06
CA ALA A 120 0.21 -22.86 -5.01
C ALA A 120 1.37 -22.33 -4.17
N ILE A 121 2.34 -23.18 -3.81
CA ILE A 121 3.55 -22.79 -3.08
C ILE A 121 4.42 -21.84 -3.92
N ILE A 122 4.64 -22.15 -5.20
CA ILE A 122 5.39 -21.28 -6.11
C ILE A 122 4.69 -19.92 -6.24
N LEU A 123 3.38 -19.90 -6.47
CA LEU A 123 2.60 -18.68 -6.59
C LEU A 123 2.66 -17.84 -5.31
N ALA A 124 2.51 -18.48 -4.14
CA ALA A 124 2.65 -17.81 -2.84
C ALA A 124 4.06 -17.25 -2.64
N GLY A 125 5.10 -18.00 -3.02
CA GLY A 125 6.49 -17.55 -2.96
C GLY A 125 6.76 -16.33 -3.84
N ILE A 126 6.25 -16.32 -5.08
CA ILE A 126 6.35 -15.17 -6.00
C ILE A 126 5.68 -13.94 -5.36
N ILE A 127 4.44 -14.09 -4.87
CA ILE A 127 3.70 -12.98 -4.26
C ILE A 127 4.39 -12.47 -3.00
N PHE A 128 4.95 -13.37 -2.17
CA PHE A 128 5.73 -13.00 -1.00
C PHE A 128 6.99 -12.20 -1.37
N VAL A 129 7.73 -12.63 -2.39
CA VAL A 129 8.92 -11.91 -2.86
C VAL A 129 8.53 -10.53 -3.40
N VAL A 130 7.46 -10.43 -4.19
CA VAL A 130 6.94 -9.14 -4.69
C VAL A 130 6.54 -8.24 -3.53
N ALA A 131 5.78 -8.75 -2.56
CA ALA A 131 5.36 -8.01 -1.38
C ALA A 131 6.56 -7.51 -0.56
N LEU A 132 7.58 -8.35 -0.39
CA LEU A 132 8.81 -7.97 0.31
C LEU A 132 9.54 -6.84 -0.44
N LEU A 133 9.69 -6.94 -1.76
CA LEU A 133 10.31 -5.90 -2.56
C LEU A 133 9.55 -4.57 -2.45
N GLN A 134 8.22 -4.60 -2.53
CA GLN A 134 7.39 -3.40 -2.36
C GLN A 134 7.55 -2.79 -0.97
N PHE A 135 7.52 -3.62 0.07
CA PHE A 135 7.75 -3.16 1.43
C PHE A 135 9.11 -2.51 1.60
N LEU A 136 10.17 -3.10 1.02
CA LEU A 136 11.53 -2.53 1.09
C LEU A 136 11.63 -1.18 0.36
N ILE A 137 10.98 -1.04 -0.80
CA ILE A 137 10.92 0.23 -1.53
C ILE A 137 10.19 1.28 -0.69
N PHE A 138 8.98 0.97 -0.21
CA PHE A 138 8.18 1.86 0.63
C PHE A 138 8.93 2.26 1.91
N ALA A 139 9.58 1.31 2.59
CA ALA A 139 10.38 1.58 3.77
C ALA A 139 11.57 2.51 3.46
N GLY A 140 12.21 2.34 2.30
CA GLY A 140 13.28 3.22 1.83
C GLY A 140 12.82 4.67 1.65
N GLU A 141 11.68 4.89 0.99
CA GLU A 141 11.10 6.22 0.80
C GLU A 141 10.68 6.86 2.13
N ALA A 142 10.02 6.08 3.00
CA ALA A 142 9.65 6.53 4.32
C ALA A 142 10.89 6.96 5.13
N MET A 143 11.94 6.13 5.17
CA MET A 143 13.19 6.46 5.86
C MET A 143 13.90 7.67 5.27
N GLY A 144 13.88 7.87 3.94
CA GLY A 144 14.42 9.06 3.29
C GLY A 144 13.70 10.34 3.74
N SER A 145 12.38 10.28 3.85
CA SER A 145 11.56 11.38 4.36
C SER A 145 11.87 11.68 5.84
N TYR A 146 12.00 10.64 6.68
CA TYR A 146 12.40 10.80 8.09
C TYR A 146 13.82 11.34 8.26
N ALA A 147 14.78 10.89 7.45
CA ALA A 147 16.16 11.38 7.47
C ALA A 147 16.23 12.85 7.04
N GLY A 148 15.44 13.26 6.04
CA GLY A 148 15.30 14.66 5.62
C GLY A 148 14.83 15.56 6.76
N MET A 149 13.82 15.13 7.54
CA MET A 149 13.34 15.90 8.69
C MET A 149 14.37 16.07 9.81
N HIS A 150 15.30 15.12 9.98
CA HIS A 150 16.33 15.21 11.02
C HIS A 150 17.61 15.93 10.57
N ALA A 151 17.81 16.08 9.26
CA ALA A 151 18.91 16.85 8.68
C ALA A 151 18.71 18.37 8.76
N GLU A 152 17.52 18.86 9.17
CA GLU A 152 17.22 20.29 9.40
C GLU A 152 17.96 20.95 10.59
N ARG A 153 18.89 20.25 11.24
CA ARG A 153 19.75 20.86 12.26
C ARG A 153 20.90 21.63 11.60
N HIS A 154 20.77 22.96 11.63
CA HIS A 154 21.80 23.98 11.40
C HIS A 154 21.98 24.48 9.97
N LEU A 155 20.88 24.78 9.27
CA LEU A 155 20.98 25.74 8.17
C LEU A 155 21.22 27.13 8.74
N ASN A 156 22.46 27.61 8.65
CA ASN A 156 22.88 28.97 8.95
C ASN A 156 22.34 29.94 7.89
N ILE A 157 21.02 30.02 7.75
CA ILE A 157 20.38 31.08 6.97
C ILE A 157 20.58 32.37 7.76
N THR A 158 21.27 33.31 7.14
CA THR A 158 21.54 34.62 7.71
C THR A 158 20.67 35.63 6.99
N VAL A 159 19.76 36.26 7.73
CA VAL A 159 18.88 37.31 7.20
C VAL A 159 19.25 38.64 7.85
N ARG A 160 19.30 39.70 7.07
CA ARG A 160 19.56 41.07 7.53
C ARG A 160 18.34 41.94 7.28
N ALA A 161 18.05 42.85 8.20
CA ALA A 161 17.04 43.89 8.01
C ALA A 161 17.67 45.28 8.23
N GLU A 162 17.38 46.21 7.33
CA GLU A 162 17.88 47.59 7.35
C GLU A 162 16.75 48.56 6.99
N ARG A 163 16.71 49.72 7.66
CA ARG A 163 15.70 50.74 7.39
C ARG A 163 16.13 51.61 6.22
N VAL A 164 15.26 51.73 5.22
CA VAL A 164 15.44 52.55 4.03
C VAL A 164 14.26 53.50 3.92
N GLY A 165 14.40 54.70 4.49
CA GLY A 165 13.33 55.70 4.54
C GLY A 165 12.13 55.22 5.37
N SER A 166 10.95 55.15 4.74
CA SER A 166 9.70 54.66 5.36
C SER A 166 9.50 53.14 5.20
N GLN A 167 10.51 52.42 4.74
CA GLN A 167 10.46 50.98 4.47
C GLN A 167 11.59 50.25 5.20
N VAL A 168 11.42 48.94 5.38
CA VAL A 168 12.47 48.03 5.83
C VAL A 168 12.84 47.13 4.66
N LEU A 169 14.14 47.10 4.35
CA LEU A 169 14.75 46.20 3.39
C LEU A 169 15.22 44.94 4.14
N ILE A 170 14.65 43.80 3.80
CA ILE A 170 15.02 42.49 4.34
C ILE A 170 15.78 41.75 3.25
N THR A 171 16.99 41.30 3.56
CA THR A 171 17.88 40.62 2.61
C THR A 171 18.28 39.25 3.14
N ASN A 172 18.15 38.22 2.31
CA ASN A 172 18.80 36.95 2.57
C ASN A 172 20.29 37.08 2.23
N VAL A 173 21.15 37.17 3.26
CA VAL A 173 22.59 37.43 3.06
C VAL A 173 23.41 36.15 2.92
N GLY A 174 22.80 34.96 3.06
CA GLY A 174 23.48 33.70 2.83
C GLY A 174 22.86 32.52 3.56
N GLY A 175 23.26 31.31 3.15
CA GLY A 175 22.67 30.05 3.57
C GLY A 175 22.01 29.37 2.38
N GLU A 176 22.22 28.06 2.22
CA GLU A 176 21.67 27.29 1.11
C GLU A 176 20.29 26.78 1.51
N PRO A 177 19.19 27.17 0.85
CA PRO A 177 17.85 26.80 1.29
C PRO A 177 17.57 25.33 0.93
N SER A 178 17.83 24.39 1.83
CA SER A 178 17.33 23.02 1.64
C SER A 178 15.86 22.96 2.06
N GLY A 179 14.96 22.91 1.07
CA GLY A 179 13.54 22.60 1.27
C GLY A 179 12.64 23.77 1.68
N LEU A 180 13.12 25.02 1.62
CA LEU A 180 12.32 26.23 1.78
C LEU A 180 12.35 27.03 0.49
N GLU A 181 11.19 27.36 -0.08
CA GLU A 181 11.11 28.24 -1.25
C GLU A 181 10.89 29.71 -0.85
N GLN A 182 10.23 29.95 0.29
CA GLN A 182 9.83 31.29 0.73
C GLN A 182 9.86 31.44 2.26
N TYR A 183 10.13 32.65 2.74
CA TYR A 183 10.05 33.02 4.16
C TYR A 183 8.89 33.97 4.43
N GLY A 184 8.18 33.70 5.51
CA GLY A 184 7.20 34.62 6.08
C GLY A 184 7.87 35.76 6.83
N VAL A 185 7.32 36.97 6.68
CA VAL A 185 7.80 38.19 7.33
C VAL A 185 6.72 38.76 8.23
N TRP A 186 7.10 39.14 9.45
CA TRP A 186 6.25 39.85 10.40
C TRP A 186 6.89 41.19 10.78
N ILE A 187 6.10 42.26 10.76
CA ILE A 187 6.49 43.58 11.25
C ILE A 187 5.54 43.96 12.38
N ASN A 188 6.08 44.28 13.56
CA ASN A 188 5.29 44.60 14.76
C ASN A 188 4.23 43.53 15.09
N GLY A 189 4.57 42.27 14.84
CA GLY A 189 3.67 41.13 15.04
C GLY A 189 2.64 40.89 13.93
N VAL A 190 2.58 41.75 12.90
CA VAL A 190 1.65 41.63 11.77
C VAL A 190 2.32 40.91 10.60
N TYR A 191 1.72 39.82 10.13
CA TYR A 191 2.18 39.08 8.95
C TYR A 191 2.07 39.93 7.70
N GLN A 192 3.05 39.82 6.82
CA GLN A 192 3.11 40.54 5.55
C GLN A 192 2.80 39.56 4.43
N ASP A 193 1.89 39.94 3.53
CA ASP A 193 1.48 39.07 2.41
C ASP A 193 2.62 38.83 1.40
N GLN A 194 3.63 39.70 1.40
CA GLN A 194 4.83 39.53 0.60
C GLN A 194 5.84 38.62 1.32
N GLN A 195 6.35 37.63 0.58
CA GLN A 195 7.31 36.66 1.11
C GLN A 195 8.71 36.95 0.57
N LEU A 196 9.74 36.67 1.38
CA LEU A 196 11.14 36.77 0.96
C LEU A 196 11.53 35.44 0.29
N ASP A 197 12.04 35.51 -0.94
CA ASP A 197 12.55 34.34 -1.67
C ASP A 197 13.72 33.70 -0.91
N ALA A 198 13.77 32.37 -0.86
CA ALA A 198 14.82 31.65 -0.16
C ALA A 198 16.20 31.71 -0.84
N THR A 199 16.28 32.23 -2.06
CA THR A 199 17.54 32.37 -2.83
C THR A 199 18.50 33.37 -2.15
N PRO A 200 19.80 33.04 -1.99
CA PRO A 200 20.79 33.99 -1.48
C PRO A 200 20.85 35.26 -2.32
N GLY A 201 20.86 36.42 -1.66
CA GLY A 201 20.83 37.73 -2.31
C GLY A 201 19.43 38.24 -2.65
N SER A 202 18.38 37.47 -2.37
CA SER A 202 17.00 37.96 -2.48
C SER A 202 16.74 39.10 -1.49
N THR A 203 15.89 40.03 -1.90
CA THR A 203 15.49 41.18 -1.09
C THR A 203 14.00 41.38 -1.11
N LEU A 204 13.44 41.77 0.02
CA LEU A 204 12.05 42.18 0.17
C LEU A 204 11.98 43.56 0.83
N LEU A 205 11.24 44.47 0.21
CA LEU A 205 10.92 45.78 0.78
C LEU A 205 9.51 45.76 1.36
N VAL A 206 9.39 46.12 2.63
CA VAL A 206 8.10 46.15 3.32
C VAL A 206 7.89 47.50 3.98
N ASN A 207 6.67 48.02 3.92
CA ASN A 207 6.32 49.28 4.57
C ASN A 207 6.39 49.15 6.09
N ALA A 208 6.97 50.16 6.74
CA ALA A 208 7.18 50.20 8.17
C ALA A 208 6.56 51.49 8.73
N SER A 209 5.85 51.39 9.86
CA SER A 209 5.02 52.48 10.38
C SER A 209 5.68 53.26 11.52
N GLY A 210 6.69 52.70 12.20
CA GLY A 210 7.35 53.27 13.36
C GLY A 210 8.80 53.69 13.11
N ARG A 211 9.45 54.29 14.12
CA ARG A 211 10.92 54.48 14.15
C ARG A 211 11.66 53.25 14.68
N ASN A 212 10.98 52.39 15.42
CA ASN A 212 11.52 51.18 16.05
C ASN A 212 10.58 50.02 15.73
N ASP A 213 10.67 49.49 14.52
CA ASP A 213 9.82 48.39 14.08
C ASP A 213 10.49 47.06 14.42
N THR A 214 9.73 46.16 15.04
CA THR A 214 10.20 44.79 15.29
C THR A 214 10.02 43.96 14.03
N VAL A 215 11.11 43.38 13.54
CA VAL A 215 11.15 42.58 12.32
C VAL A 215 11.45 41.14 12.69
N LYS A 216 10.53 40.24 12.34
CA LYS A 216 10.69 38.80 12.53
C LYS A 216 10.55 38.07 11.21
N VAL A 217 11.51 37.20 10.90
CA VAL A 217 11.50 36.36 9.69
C VAL A 217 11.47 34.89 10.12
N ARG A 218 10.49 34.13 9.61
CA ARG A 218 10.40 32.68 9.83
C ARG A 218 10.24 31.94 8.51
N GLY A 219 10.91 30.80 8.39
CA GLY A 219 10.58 29.79 7.39
C GLY A 219 9.85 28.64 8.05
N CYS A 220 8.89 28.07 7.32
CA CYS A 220 8.19 26.85 7.70
C CYS A 220 8.42 25.83 6.60
N TRP A 221 8.93 24.65 6.97
CA TRP A 221 9.14 23.56 6.04
C TRP A 221 7.83 22.84 5.74
N ILE A 222 7.81 22.07 4.66
CA ILE A 222 6.69 21.20 4.28
C ILE A 222 6.35 20.21 5.41
N SER A 223 7.33 19.90 6.27
CA SER A 223 7.18 19.09 7.49
C SER A 223 6.33 19.75 8.59
N GLY A 224 5.97 21.04 8.45
CA GLY A 224 5.24 21.80 9.45
C GLY A 224 6.11 22.39 10.56
N SER A 225 7.41 22.07 10.58
CA SER A 225 8.39 22.72 11.45
C SER A 225 8.58 24.18 11.03
N CYS A 226 8.70 25.10 11.99
CA CYS A 226 8.99 26.51 11.71
C CYS A 226 10.15 27.00 12.56
N GLN A 227 11.10 27.70 11.95
CA GLN A 227 12.25 28.31 12.63
C GLN A 227 12.23 29.82 12.44
N THR A 228 12.67 30.56 13.48
CA THR A 228 12.90 32.01 13.37
C THR A 228 14.36 32.25 12.99
N PHE A 229 14.58 32.93 11.86
CA PHE A 229 15.91 33.25 11.33
C PHE A 229 16.38 34.66 11.71
N LEU A 230 15.43 35.58 11.91
CA LEU A 230 15.71 36.94 12.37
C LEU A 230 14.63 37.39 13.35
N ASN A 231 15.05 38.05 14.42
CA ASN A 231 14.18 38.76 15.35
C ASN A 231 14.94 39.97 15.88
N THR A 232 14.73 41.13 15.27
CA THR A 232 15.48 42.36 15.57
C THR A 232 14.57 43.58 15.56
N VAL A 233 15.07 44.71 16.06
CA VAL A 233 14.42 46.02 15.97
C VAL A 233 15.20 46.88 14.97
N VAL A 234 14.49 47.56 14.06
CA VAL A 234 15.05 48.39 12.97
C VAL A 234 14.35 49.73 12.88
#